data_AF-A0AA37RUQ0-F1
#
_entry.id   AF-A0AA37RUQ0-F1
#
_cell.length_a   1.000
_cell.length_b   1.000
_cell.length_c   1.000
_cell.angle_alpha   90.00
_cell.angle_beta   90.00
_cell.angle_gamma   90.00
#
_symmetry.space_group_name_H-M   'P 1'
#
loop_
_entity.id
_entity.type
_entity.pdbx_description
1 polymer ?
#
loop_
_entity_poly.entity_id
_entity_poly.type
_entity_poly.pdbx_seq_one_letter_code
_entity_poly.pdbx_strand_id
1 'polypeptide(L)'
;MRFLLILIVTLLCVSPGAQSIVPNDGYYRIADSRIDYLENQLKDVDAQLALTPEQSQLNTIRESLVKEIELIQARVKLYKELEGLGIIKYLSNDDG
;
A
#
# COMPACT_ATOMS: atom_id res chain seq x y z
N MET A 1 -38.84 -10.65 31.29
CA MET A 1 -38.46 -11.43 30.09
C MET A 1 -38.51 -10.59 28.80
N ARG A 2 -39.64 -9.96 28.44
CA ARG A 2 -39.75 -9.13 27.21
C ARG A 2 -38.77 -7.94 27.14
N PHE A 3 -38.59 -7.19 28.23
CA PHE A 3 -37.66 -6.07 28.28
C PHE A 3 -36.19 -6.48 28.16
N LEU A 4 -35.83 -7.66 28.67
CA LEU A 4 -34.47 -8.20 28.57
C LEU A 4 -34.11 -8.53 27.11
N LEU A 5 -35.06 -9.10 26.37
CA LEU A 5 -34.89 -9.39 24.95
C LEU A 5 -34.73 -8.11 24.13
N ILE A 6 -35.52 -7.07 24.42
CA ILE A 6 -35.41 -5.78 23.73
C ILE A 6 -34.03 -5.16 24.00
N LEU A 7 -33.57 -5.17 25.26
CA LEU A 7 -32.26 -4.67 25.65
C LEU A 7 -31.12 -5.37 24.88
N ILE A 8 -31.16 -6.71 24.82
CA ILE A 8 -30.16 -7.52 24.11
C ILE A 8 -30.17 -7.20 22.61
N VAL A 9 -31.34 -7.09 21.99
CA VAL A 9 -31.45 -6.76 20.55
C VAL A 9 -30.87 -5.37 20.26
N THR A 10 -31.17 -4.37 21.08
CA THR A 10 -30.56 -3.03 20.94
C THR A 10 -29.05 -3.07 21.12
N LEU A 11 -28.52 -3.87 22.06
CA LEU A 11 -27.07 -3.95 22.30
C LEU A 11 -26.32 -4.59 21.11
N LEU A 12 -26.94 -5.58 20.44
CA LEU A 12 -26.36 -6.22 19.25
C LEU A 12 -26.34 -5.29 18.03
N CYS A 13 -27.32 -4.40 17.89
CA CYS A 13 -27.38 -3.46 16.76
C CYS A 13 -26.39 -2.30 16.86
N VAL A 14 -25.85 -2.01 18.05
CA VAL A 14 -24.88 -0.92 18.27
C VAL A 14 -23.46 -1.48 18.43
N SER A 15 -23.16 -2.62 17.82
CA SER A 15 -21.77 -3.07 17.79
C SER A 15 -20.96 -2.11 16.92
N PRO A 16 -19.90 -1.47 17.46
CA PRO A 16 -18.99 -0.71 16.63
C PRO A 16 -18.38 -1.68 15.61
N GLY A 17 -18.43 -1.32 14.32
CA GLY A 17 -17.83 -2.11 13.26
C GLY A 17 -16.39 -2.43 13.63
N ALA A 18 -16.05 -3.72 13.69
CA ALA A 18 -14.71 -4.16 14.03
C ALA A 18 -13.75 -3.69 12.92
N GLN A 19 -13.00 -2.63 13.18
CA GLN A 19 -11.95 -2.16 12.29
C GLN A 19 -10.68 -2.96 12.59
N SER A 20 -10.08 -3.54 11.55
CA SER A 20 -8.74 -4.09 11.66
C SER A 20 -7.77 -2.92 11.71
N ILE A 21 -7.29 -2.59 12.91
CA ILE A 21 -6.17 -1.67 13.08
C ILE A 21 -4.93 -2.44 12.65
N VAL A 22 -4.37 -2.07 11.50
CA VAL A 22 -3.08 -2.59 11.06
C VAL A 22 -2.02 -1.60 11.54
N PRO A 23 -1.22 -1.93 12.56
CA PRO A 23 -0.11 -1.09 12.98
C PRO A 23 0.98 -1.14 11.90
N ASN A 24 0.83 -0.28 10.90
CA ASN A 24 1.86 -0.01 9.91
C ASN A 24 1.90 1.50 9.66
N ASP A 25 2.54 2.18 10.61
CA ASP A 25 2.68 3.63 10.76
C ASP A 25 3.55 4.31 9.69
N GLY A 26 4.02 3.55 8.71
CA GLY A 26 4.88 4.05 7.66
C GLY A 26 4.62 3.42 6.29
N TYR A 27 3.51 2.70 6.08
CA TYR A 27 3.33 1.94 4.85
C TYR A 27 3.53 2.79 3.59
N TYR A 28 2.87 3.95 3.50
CA TYR A 28 2.99 4.84 2.35
C TYR A 28 4.41 5.43 2.22
N ARG A 29 5.01 5.86 3.33
CA ARG A 29 6.39 6.36 3.34
C ARG A 29 7.40 5.30 2.88
N ILE A 30 7.24 4.05 3.32
CA ILE A 30 8.09 2.92 2.92
C ILE A 30 7.89 2.62 1.44
N ALA A 31 6.63 2.67 0.96
CA ALA A 31 6.33 2.48 -0.46
C ALA A 31 6.99 3.57 -1.32
N ASP A 32 6.91 4.84 -0.92
CA ASP A 32 7.55 5.96 -1.62
C ASP A 32 9.07 5.80 -1.64
N SER A 33 9.70 5.53 -0.49
CA SER A 33 11.15 5.30 -0.43
C SER A 33 11.59 4.09 -1.26
N ARG A 34 10.73 3.07 -1.38
CA ARG A 34 11.00 1.90 -2.21
C ARG A 34 10.91 2.24 -3.70
N ILE A 35 9.93 3.04 -4.10
CA ILE A 35 9.81 3.54 -5.47
C ILE A 35 11.04 4.36 -5.83
N ASP A 36 11.45 5.31 -4.98
CA ASP A 36 12.65 6.14 -5.21
C ASP A 36 13.91 5.28 -5.41
N TYR A 37 14.08 4.24 -4.59
CA TYR A 37 15.18 3.30 -4.70
C TYR A 37 15.15 2.50 -6.03
N LEU A 38 13.97 2.09 -6.48
CA LEU A 38 13.81 1.36 -7.74
C LEU A 38 14.01 2.28 -8.96
N GLU A 39 13.55 3.53 -8.89
CA GLU A 39 13.77 4.52 -9.94
C GLU A 39 15.25 4.87 -10.11
N ASN A 40 16.01 4.94 -9.01
CA ASN A 40 17.45 5.15 -9.09
C ASN A 40 18.16 3.97 -9.75
N GLN A 41 17.80 2.72 -9.42
CA GLN A 41 18.32 1.55 -10.13
C GLN A 41 17.92 1.54 -11.62
N LEU A 42 16.69 1.97 -11.92
CA LEU A 42 16.23 2.06 -13.31
C LEU A 42 17.07 3.06 -14.11
N LYS A 43 17.41 4.22 -13.53
CA LYS A 43 18.32 5.21 -14.14
C LYS A 43 19.70 4.61 -14.41
N ASP A 44 20.25 3.84 -13.47
CA ASP A 44 21.55 3.19 -13.65
C ASP A 44 21.52 2.14 -14.78
N VAL A 45 20.44 1.38 -14.87
CA VAL A 45 20.23 0.38 -15.94
C VAL A 45 20.03 1.06 -17.29
N ASP A 46 19.23 2.14 -17.35
CA ASP A 46 19.01 2.92 -18.56
C ASP A 46 20.33 3.56 -19.07
N ALA A 47 21.17 4.04 -18.15
CA ALA A 47 22.49 4.57 -18.49
C ALA A 47 23.40 3.48 -19.08
N GLN A 48 23.37 2.25 -18.53
CA GLN A 48 24.13 1.12 -19.06
C GLN A 48 23.61 0.66 -20.42
N LEU A 49 22.29 0.60 -20.62
CA LEU A 49 21.67 0.26 -21.90
C LEU A 49 21.95 1.30 -22.98
N ALA A 50 22.05 2.58 -22.62
CA ALA A 50 22.45 3.63 -23.56
C ALA A 50 23.87 3.43 -24.10
N LEU A 51 24.77 2.82 -23.30
CA LEU A 51 26.13 2.49 -23.70
C LEU A 51 26.21 1.14 -24.44
N THR A 52 25.36 0.17 -24.06
CA THR A 52 25.35 -1.19 -24.64
C THR A 52 23.90 -1.66 -24.89
N PRO A 53 23.30 -1.30 -26.04
CA PRO A 53 21.86 -1.49 -26.28
C PRO A 53 21.40 -2.94 -26.42
N GLU A 54 22.29 -3.84 -26.85
CA GLU A 54 21.95 -5.24 -27.17
C GLU A 54 22.04 -6.19 -25.96
N GLN A 55 22.21 -5.65 -24.74
CA GLN A 55 22.37 -6.48 -23.55
C GLN A 55 21.01 -6.98 -23.05
N SER A 56 20.55 -8.12 -23.59
CA SER A 56 19.26 -8.77 -23.28
C SER A 56 18.96 -8.89 -21.77
N GLN A 57 19.97 -9.13 -20.94
CA GLN A 57 19.83 -9.21 -19.49
C GLN A 57 19.45 -7.86 -18.88
N LEU A 58 20.08 -6.75 -19.30
CA LEU A 58 19.76 -5.42 -18.81
C LEU A 58 18.35 -4.99 -19.22
N ASN A 59 17.91 -5.34 -20.43
CA ASN A 59 16.52 -5.10 -20.86
C ASN A 59 15.51 -5.85 -19.96
N THR A 60 15.81 -7.11 -19.61
CA THR A 60 14.97 -7.90 -18.68
C THR A 60 14.92 -7.28 -17.28
N ILE A 61 16.06 -6.79 -16.78
CA ILE A 61 16.15 -6.11 -15.49
C ILE A 61 15.34 -4.81 -15.52
N ARG A 62 15.49 -4.01 -16.59
CA ARG A 62 14.74 -2.77 -16.81
C ARG A 62 13.23 -3.01 -16.76
N GLU A 63 12.73 -3.98 -17.53
CA GLU A 63 11.31 -4.33 -17.52
C GLU A 63 10.81 -4.79 -16.15
N SER A 64 11.63 -5.56 -15.42
CA SER A 64 11.29 -6.05 -14.09
C SER A 64 11.20 -4.91 -13.07
N LEU A 65 12.13 -3.95 -13.13
CA LEU A 65 12.11 -2.75 -12.28
C LEU A 65 10.87 -1.90 -12.55
N VAL A 66 10.52 -1.67 -13.82
CA VAL A 66 9.31 -0.94 -14.20
C VAL A 66 8.06 -1.62 -13.66
N LYS A 67 7.93 -2.94 -13.86
CA LYS A 67 6.79 -3.72 -13.34
C LYS A 67 6.67 -3.64 -11.82
N GLU A 68 7.78 -3.71 -11.09
CA GLU A 68 7.76 -3.61 -9.63
C GLU A 68 7.28 -2.23 -9.16
N ILE A 69 7.75 -1.15 -9.81
CA ILE A 69 7.28 0.21 -9.52
C ILE A 69 5.76 0.32 -9.75
N GLU A 70 5.27 -0.15 -10.90
CA GLU A 70 3.84 -0.14 -11.23
C GLU A 70 3.00 -0.94 -10.22
N LEU A 71 3.49 -2.10 -9.79
CA LEU A 71 2.82 -2.93 -8.78
C LEU A 71 2.73 -2.24 -7.42
N ILE A 72 3.80 -1.58 -6.98
CA ILE A 72 3.80 -0.83 -5.72
C ILE A 72 2.82 0.34 -5.80
N GLN A 73 2.84 1.11 -6.90
CA GLN A 73 1.92 2.22 -7.11
C GLN A 73 0.45 1.75 -7.13
N ALA A 74 0.15 0.66 -7.82
CA ALA A 74 -1.19 0.07 -7.85
C ALA A 74 -1.65 -0.37 -6.46
N ARG A 75 -0.75 -0.97 -5.66
CA ARG A 75 -1.04 -1.38 -4.29
C ARG A 75 -1.31 -0.18 -3.37
N VAL A 76 -0.50 0.87 -3.47
CA VAL A 76 -0.72 2.12 -2.72
C VAL A 76 -2.08 2.71 -3.05
N LYS A 77 -2.44 2.78 -4.34
CA LYS A 77 -3.74 3.26 -4.78
C LYS A 77 -4.89 2.45 -4.16
N LEU A 78 -4.83 1.12 -4.28
CA LEU A 78 -5.84 0.23 -3.70
C LEU A 78 -5.99 0.46 -2.19
N TYR A 79 -4.88 0.60 -1.46
CA TYR A 79 -4.94 0.78 -0.01
C TYR A 79 -5.52 2.14 0.38
N LYS A 80 -5.21 3.21 -0.37
CA LYS A 80 -5.86 4.52 -0.18
C LYS A 80 -7.36 4.45 -0.43
N GLU A 81 -7.80 3.69 -1.44
CA GLU A 81 -9.24 3.46 -1.69
C GLU A 81 -9.90 2.69 -0.54
N LEU A 82 -9.28 1.62 -0.05
CA LEU A 82 -9.80 0.84 1.09
C LEU A 82 -9.84 1.66 2.39
N GLU A 83 -8.87 2.54 2.60
CA GLU A 83 -8.85 3.48 3.73
C GLU A 83 -9.97 4.52 3.61
N GLY A 84 -10.20 5.08 2.42
CA GLY A 84 -11.33 5.98 2.16
C GLY A 84 -12.70 5.33 2.38
N LEU A 85 -12.80 4.01 2.21
CA LEU A 85 -13.99 3.21 2.52
C LEU A 85 -14.11 2.84 4.01
N GLY A 86 -13.12 3.17 4.84
CA GLY A 86 -13.09 2.83 6.26
C GLY A 86 -12.90 1.34 6.55
N ILE A 87 -12.44 0.56 5.56
CA ILE A 87 -12.20 -0.89 5.68
C ILE A 87 -10.89 -1.16 6.41
N ILE A 88 -9.87 -0.37 6.08
CA ILE A 88 -8.57 -0.37 6.73
C ILE A 88 -8.27 1.03 7.25
N LYS A 89 -7.38 1.13 8.24
CA LYS A 89 -6.88 2.41 8.72
C LYS A 89 -5.44 2.24 9.13
N TYR A 90 -4.55 3.05 8.55
CA TYR A 90 -3.17 3.14 9.03
C TYR A 90 -3.10 4.19 10.13
N LEU A 91 -2.41 3.86 11.22
CA LEU A 91 -2.12 4.84 12.28
C LEU A 91 -1.08 5.82 11.74
N SER A 92 -1.50 7.03 11.37
CA SER A 92 -0.59 8.12 11.07
C SER A 92 0.09 8.56 12.38
N ASN A 93 1.39 8.32 12.52
CA ASN A 93 2.23 9.01 13.50
C ASN A 93 2.43 10.46 13.05
N ASP A 94 1.35 11.24 13.01
CA ASP A 94 1.40 12.67 12.72
C ASP A 94 0.55 13.40 13.78
N ASP A 95 0.98 13.24 15.04
CA ASP A 95 0.66 14.16 16.12
C ASP A 95 1.89 15.07 16.31
N GLY A 96 1.86 16.26 15.71
CA GLY A 96 2.54 17.49 16.18
C GLY A 96 4.05 17.48 16.37
#